data_AF-A0A6G3X1M3-F1
#
_entry.id   AF-A0A6G3X1M3-F1
#
_cell.length_a   1.000
_cell.length_b   1.000
_cell.length_c   1.000
_cell.angle_alpha   90.00
_cell.angle_beta   90.00
_cell.angle_gamma   90.00
#
_symmetry.space_group_name_H-M   'P 1'
#
loop_
_entity.id
_entity.type
_entity.pdbx_description
1 polymer ?
#
loop_
_entity_poly.entity_id
_entity_poly.type
_entity_poly.pdbx_seq_one_letter_code
_entity_poly.pdbx_strand_id
1 'polypeptide(L)'
;RRPNAHPLGHRLVLAAIDLARCGVEEAPADVLRRASDLYEDVAPASSEEFDQALEWASGIRHGTTGMLVPGAEGGSWRAYGSLVEDARDGLPGFGPVPCELWTLAVEALWHEDDPEAMGAVLERARAALGPEEDDLEALLTLGRIEEKYGDEEAAEGWFRRAADAGSTEAAGRLGSLLFDRADSAAAIPYLEKGAESGDTEAQSMLGIALMERSEHWLRTAAESGDGLAAFWLGDLLRGGGAEAEALRWYRKAAEAGQRG
;
A
#
# COMPACT_ATOMS: atom_id res chain seq x y z
N ARG A 1 -14.92 -26.10 -30.73
CA ARG A 1 -13.93 -25.88 -29.65
C ARG A 1 -14.72 -25.63 -28.37
N ARG A 2 -14.37 -26.29 -27.26
CA ARG A 2 -15.11 -26.12 -25.99
C ARG A 2 -14.93 -24.66 -25.51
N PRO A 3 -15.99 -23.97 -25.05
CA PRO A 3 -15.92 -22.61 -24.54
C PRO A 3 -14.93 -22.41 -23.37
N ASN A 4 -14.56 -23.49 -22.68
CA ASN A 4 -13.71 -23.46 -21.47
C ASN A 4 -12.30 -24.04 -21.71
N ALA A 5 -11.74 -23.93 -22.92
CA ALA A 5 -10.45 -24.56 -23.22
C ALA A 5 -9.22 -23.76 -22.73
N HIS A 6 -9.38 -22.45 -22.47
CA HIS A 6 -8.28 -21.53 -22.17
C HIS A 6 -8.62 -20.57 -21.00
N PRO A 7 -8.80 -21.11 -19.79
CA PRO A 7 -9.17 -20.31 -18.61
C PRO A 7 -8.11 -19.25 -18.25
N LEU A 8 -6.81 -19.55 -18.37
CA LEU A 8 -5.77 -18.54 -18.12
C LEU A 8 -5.76 -17.50 -19.24
N GLY A 9 -5.97 -17.93 -20.49
CA GLY A 9 -6.10 -17.01 -21.62
C GLY A 9 -7.20 -15.96 -21.41
N HIS A 10 -8.35 -16.36 -20.88
CA HIS A 10 -9.43 -15.42 -20.54
C HIS A 10 -9.03 -14.43 -19.43
N ARG A 11 -8.35 -14.90 -18.37
CA ARG A 11 -7.86 -14.04 -17.29
C ARG A 11 -6.83 -13.02 -17.79
N LEU A 12 -5.94 -13.43 -18.70
CA LEU A 12 -4.98 -12.51 -19.33
C LEU A 12 -5.68 -11.40 -20.14
N VAL A 13 -6.74 -11.74 -20.88
CA VAL A 13 -7.51 -10.74 -21.64
C VAL A 13 -8.21 -9.75 -20.70
N LEU A 14 -8.88 -10.24 -19.65
CA LEU A 14 -9.53 -9.38 -18.66
C LEU A 14 -8.52 -8.47 -17.95
N ALA A 15 -7.40 -9.04 -17.48
CA ALA A 15 -6.33 -8.30 -16.86
C ALA A 15 -5.78 -7.19 -17.75
N ALA A 16 -5.55 -7.46 -19.05
CA ALA A 16 -5.08 -6.44 -19.99
C ALA A 16 -6.12 -5.34 -20.25
N ILE A 17 -7.40 -5.69 -20.31
CA ILE A 17 -8.49 -4.72 -20.46
C ILE A 17 -8.54 -3.81 -19.24
N ASP A 18 -8.49 -4.38 -18.04
CA ASP A 18 -8.60 -3.61 -16.80
C ASP A 18 -7.33 -2.80 -16.50
N LEU A 19 -6.14 -3.28 -16.86
CA LEU A 19 -4.91 -2.48 -16.86
C LEU A 19 -5.05 -1.25 -17.79
N ALA A 20 -5.63 -1.41 -18.97
CA ALA A 20 -5.91 -0.30 -19.87
C ALA A 20 -7.01 0.64 -19.34
N ARG A 21 -7.95 0.15 -18.53
CA ARG A 21 -8.91 0.99 -17.80
C ARG A 21 -8.24 1.78 -16.67
N CYS A 22 -7.23 1.21 -16.02
CA CYS A 22 -6.38 1.94 -15.07
C CYS A 22 -5.51 3.00 -15.77
N GLY A 23 -5.01 2.69 -16.97
CA GLY A 23 -4.18 3.59 -17.77
C GLY A 23 -2.88 3.02 -18.28
N VAL A 24 -2.61 1.76 -17.98
CA VAL A 24 -1.49 1.01 -18.51
C VAL A 24 -1.93 0.43 -19.85
N GLU A 25 -1.68 1.17 -20.94
CA GLU A 25 -2.11 0.75 -22.29
C GLU A 25 -1.33 -0.46 -22.78
N GLU A 26 -0.04 -0.55 -22.46
CA GLU A 26 0.83 -1.68 -22.74
C GLU A 26 1.45 -2.18 -21.43
N ALA A 27 1.36 -3.49 -21.18
CA ALA A 27 1.87 -4.10 -19.95
C ALA A 27 2.95 -5.14 -20.27
N PRO A 28 4.09 -5.13 -19.56
CA PRO A 28 5.05 -6.23 -19.59
C PRO A 28 4.41 -7.58 -19.27
N ALA A 29 4.92 -8.66 -19.86
CA ALA A 29 4.35 -10.01 -19.69
C ALA A 29 4.32 -10.48 -18.22
N ASP A 30 5.26 -10.06 -17.38
CA ASP A 30 5.29 -10.38 -15.95
C ASP A 30 4.24 -9.61 -15.15
N VAL A 31 4.01 -8.32 -15.46
CA VAL A 31 2.90 -7.53 -14.90
C VAL A 31 1.57 -8.16 -15.29
N LEU A 32 1.40 -8.52 -16.57
CA LEU A 32 0.18 -9.14 -17.07
C LEU A 32 -0.09 -10.50 -16.39
N ARG A 33 0.96 -11.28 -16.11
CA ARG A 33 0.86 -12.54 -15.37
C ARG A 33 0.34 -12.31 -13.96
N ARG A 34 0.98 -11.42 -13.20
CA ARG A 34 0.54 -11.06 -11.83
C ARG A 34 -0.90 -10.54 -11.83
N ALA A 35 -1.25 -9.69 -12.79
CA ALA A 35 -2.60 -9.15 -12.92
C ALA A 35 -3.64 -10.25 -13.18
N SER A 36 -3.29 -11.30 -13.92
CA SER A 36 -4.22 -12.40 -14.23
C SER A 36 -4.57 -13.29 -13.03
N ASP A 37 -3.73 -13.30 -12.00
CA ASP A 37 -3.98 -14.04 -10.76
C ASP A 37 -5.08 -13.38 -9.92
N LEU A 38 -5.35 -12.08 -10.11
CA LEU A 38 -6.45 -11.37 -9.47
C LEU A 38 -7.84 -11.81 -9.97
N TYR A 39 -7.91 -12.62 -11.03
CA TYR A 39 -9.15 -13.10 -11.65
C TYR A 39 -9.36 -14.61 -11.49
N GLU A 40 -8.71 -15.25 -10.51
CA GLU A 40 -8.78 -16.70 -10.27
C GLU A 40 -10.22 -17.22 -10.07
N ASP A 41 -11.13 -16.41 -9.54
CA ASP A 41 -12.53 -16.81 -9.35
C ASP A 41 -13.33 -16.92 -10.66
N VAL A 42 -12.81 -16.38 -11.76
CA VAL A 42 -13.50 -16.35 -13.06
C VAL A 42 -13.33 -17.67 -13.83
N ALA A 43 -12.34 -18.50 -13.48
CA ALA A 43 -12.10 -19.77 -14.15
C ALA A 43 -11.39 -20.82 -13.28
N PRO A 44 -11.72 -22.13 -13.39
CA PRO A 44 -11.13 -23.17 -12.55
C PRO A 44 -9.61 -23.26 -12.71
N ALA A 45 -8.94 -23.75 -11.66
CA ALA A 45 -7.52 -24.06 -11.64
C ALA A 45 -7.10 -24.78 -12.94
N SER A 46 -6.15 -24.18 -13.64
CA SER A 46 -5.75 -24.59 -14.98
C SER A 46 -4.35 -25.18 -14.97
N SER A 47 -4.12 -26.25 -15.75
CA SER A 47 -2.78 -26.72 -16.10
C SER A 47 -2.24 -26.03 -17.35
N GLU A 48 -2.95 -25.03 -17.88
CA GLU A 48 -2.54 -24.23 -19.04
C GLU A 48 -1.31 -23.39 -18.67
N GLU A 49 -0.24 -23.55 -19.45
CA GLU A 49 0.97 -22.74 -19.30
C GLU A 49 0.74 -21.33 -19.84
N PHE A 50 1.44 -20.35 -19.24
CA PHE A 50 1.34 -18.94 -19.62
C PHE A 50 1.55 -18.71 -21.12
N ASP A 51 2.56 -19.32 -21.72
CA ASP A 51 2.86 -19.14 -23.15
C ASP A 51 1.73 -19.67 -24.05
N GLN A 52 1.08 -20.78 -23.66
CA GLN A 52 -0.05 -21.36 -24.40
C GLN A 52 -1.29 -20.46 -24.32
N ALA A 53 -1.54 -19.89 -23.13
CA ALA A 53 -2.62 -18.94 -22.89
C ALA A 53 -2.42 -17.65 -23.71
N LEU A 54 -1.19 -17.16 -23.75
CA LEU A 54 -0.80 -15.96 -24.49
C LEU A 54 -0.89 -16.16 -26.01
N GLU A 55 -0.45 -17.32 -26.52
CA GLU A 55 -0.62 -17.71 -27.92
C GLU A 55 -2.11 -17.76 -28.30
N TRP A 56 -2.95 -18.32 -27.43
CA TRP A 56 -4.40 -18.36 -27.66
C TRP A 56 -5.06 -16.97 -27.65
N ALA A 57 -4.62 -16.08 -26.76
CA ALA A 57 -5.17 -14.74 -26.59
C ALA A 57 -4.74 -13.79 -27.72
N SER A 58 -3.50 -13.97 -28.22
CA SER A 58 -2.93 -13.20 -29.33
C SER A 58 -3.22 -13.78 -30.71
N GLY A 59 -3.66 -15.04 -30.78
CA GLY A 59 -3.96 -15.72 -32.03
C GLY A 59 -5.08 -15.04 -32.83
N ILE A 60 -4.81 -14.81 -34.12
CA ILE A 60 -5.77 -14.24 -35.08
C ILE A 60 -6.97 -15.18 -35.24
N ARG A 61 -8.19 -14.64 -35.10
CA ARG A 61 -9.44 -15.41 -35.29
C ARG A 61 -10.20 -14.83 -36.46
N HIS A 62 -10.61 -15.68 -37.40
CA HIS A 62 -11.44 -15.30 -38.55
C HIS A 62 -10.89 -14.13 -39.39
N GLY A 63 -9.55 -13.95 -39.44
CA GLY A 63 -8.91 -12.86 -40.18
C GLY A 63 -8.88 -11.51 -39.45
N THR A 64 -9.39 -11.46 -38.21
CA THR A 64 -9.34 -10.31 -37.31
C THR A 64 -8.26 -10.49 -36.23
N THR A 65 -7.68 -9.37 -35.79
CA THR A 65 -6.63 -9.29 -34.76
C THR A 65 -7.00 -10.10 -33.51
N GLY A 66 -5.98 -10.64 -32.82
CA GLY A 66 -6.16 -11.28 -31.52
C GLY A 66 -6.74 -10.34 -30.46
N MET A 67 -7.23 -10.92 -29.37
CA MET A 67 -7.77 -10.13 -28.23
C MET A 67 -6.65 -9.41 -27.49
N LEU A 68 -5.46 -9.99 -27.49
CA LEU A 68 -4.21 -9.33 -27.12
C LEU A 68 -3.38 -9.04 -28.37
N VAL A 69 -2.69 -7.91 -28.35
CA VAL A 69 -1.78 -7.46 -29.39
C VAL A 69 -0.41 -7.24 -28.76
N PRO A 70 0.69 -7.67 -29.38
CA PRO A 70 2.02 -7.26 -28.94
C PRO A 70 2.14 -5.74 -28.91
N GLY A 71 2.74 -5.20 -27.86
CA GLY A 71 3.00 -3.77 -27.72
C GLY A 71 4.15 -3.30 -28.61
N ALA A 72 4.43 -2.00 -28.53
CA ALA A 72 5.55 -1.38 -29.22
C ALA A 72 6.90 -1.86 -28.66
N GLU A 73 6.94 -2.13 -27.36
CA GLU A 73 8.10 -2.69 -26.68
C GLU A 73 8.15 -4.22 -26.79
N GLY A 74 9.36 -4.75 -26.97
CA GLY A 74 9.55 -6.19 -27.05
C GLY A 74 9.15 -6.88 -25.75
N GLY A 75 8.09 -7.69 -25.79
CA GLY A 75 7.62 -8.46 -24.63
C GLY A 75 6.50 -7.78 -23.83
N SER A 76 6.00 -6.63 -24.27
CA SER A 76 4.77 -6.03 -23.75
C SER A 76 3.54 -6.46 -24.57
N TRP A 77 2.38 -6.34 -23.95
CA TRP A 77 1.10 -6.75 -24.50
C TRP A 77 0.02 -5.74 -24.15
N ARG A 78 -0.93 -5.56 -25.06
CA ARG A 78 -2.10 -4.70 -24.86
C ARG A 78 -3.39 -5.37 -25.30
N ALA A 79 -4.50 -5.01 -24.66
CA ALA A 79 -5.81 -5.42 -25.10
C ALA A 79 -6.16 -4.78 -26.46
N TYR A 80 -6.97 -5.48 -27.26
CA TYR A 80 -7.53 -4.91 -28.48
C TYR A 80 -8.48 -3.76 -28.13
N GLY A 81 -8.34 -2.62 -28.81
CA GLY A 81 -8.95 -1.35 -28.40
C GLY A 81 -10.46 -1.40 -28.20
N SER A 82 -11.20 -2.10 -29.06
CA SER A 82 -12.65 -2.22 -28.93
C SER A 82 -13.08 -2.94 -27.66
N LEU A 83 -12.29 -3.89 -27.15
CA LEU A 83 -12.58 -4.57 -25.88
C LEU A 83 -12.45 -3.63 -24.68
N VAL A 84 -11.52 -2.67 -24.77
CA VAL A 84 -11.32 -1.65 -23.74
C VAL A 84 -12.45 -0.62 -23.78
N GLU A 85 -12.86 -0.20 -24.97
CA GLU A 85 -14.02 0.67 -25.18
C GLU A 85 -15.30 0.01 -24.65
N ASP A 86 -15.54 -1.25 -25.02
CA ASP A 86 -16.68 -2.04 -24.55
C ASP A 86 -16.75 -2.10 -23.01
N ALA A 87 -15.60 -2.28 -22.35
CA ALA A 87 -15.51 -2.32 -20.89
C ALA A 87 -15.71 -0.95 -20.23
N ARG A 88 -15.25 0.14 -20.87
CA ARG A 88 -15.47 1.52 -20.40
C ARG A 88 -16.93 1.94 -20.54
N ASP A 89 -17.62 1.47 -21.59
CA ASP A 89 -19.04 1.71 -21.83
C ASP A 89 -19.96 0.85 -20.92
N GLY A 90 -19.38 -0.03 -20.10
CA GLY A 90 -20.11 -0.84 -19.13
C GLY A 90 -20.91 -1.99 -19.77
N LEU A 91 -20.41 -2.54 -20.89
CA LEU A 91 -21.04 -3.71 -21.49
C LEU A 91 -21.01 -4.92 -20.55
N PRO A 92 -21.99 -5.84 -20.64
CA PRO A 92 -22.03 -7.03 -19.80
C PRO A 92 -20.76 -7.87 -19.95
N GLY A 93 -20.21 -8.33 -18.82
CA GLY A 93 -19.00 -9.16 -18.78
C GLY A 93 -17.78 -8.46 -18.19
N PHE A 94 -17.87 -7.15 -17.91
CA PHE A 94 -16.82 -6.38 -17.24
C PHE A 94 -17.31 -5.91 -15.87
N GLY A 95 -16.61 -6.36 -14.82
CA GLY A 95 -16.88 -5.95 -13.44
C GLY A 95 -16.19 -4.64 -13.05
N PRO A 96 -16.29 -4.22 -11.78
CA PRO A 96 -15.38 -3.25 -11.22
C PRO A 96 -13.94 -3.77 -11.34
N VAL A 97 -13.01 -2.84 -11.57
CA VAL A 97 -11.59 -3.18 -11.57
C VAL A 97 -11.18 -3.56 -10.15
N PRO A 98 -10.51 -4.71 -9.92
CA PRO A 98 -10.03 -5.10 -8.59
C PRO A 98 -9.13 -4.01 -7.97
N CYS A 99 -9.31 -3.74 -6.68
CA CYS A 99 -8.52 -2.75 -5.95
C CYS A 99 -7.00 -2.99 -6.07
N GLU A 100 -6.56 -4.23 -5.89
CA GLU A 100 -5.15 -4.60 -6.05
C GLU A 100 -4.57 -4.30 -7.45
N LEU A 101 -5.39 -4.32 -8.50
CA LEU A 101 -4.94 -4.02 -9.86
C LEU A 101 -4.52 -2.55 -10.00
N TRP A 102 -5.13 -1.62 -9.27
CA TRP A 102 -4.72 -0.22 -9.28
C TRP A 102 -3.32 -0.03 -8.71
N THR A 103 -2.99 -0.75 -7.63
CA THR A 103 -1.64 -0.71 -7.05
C THR A 103 -0.62 -1.34 -8.00
N LEU A 104 -0.98 -2.43 -8.69
CA LEU A 104 -0.13 -3.05 -9.71
C LEU A 104 0.08 -2.15 -10.94
N ALA A 105 -0.95 -1.40 -11.35
CA ALA A 105 -0.86 -0.45 -12.47
C ALA A 105 0.15 0.67 -12.15
N VAL A 106 0.13 1.19 -10.92
CA VAL A 106 1.14 2.14 -10.43
C VAL A 106 2.54 1.54 -10.44
N GLU A 107 2.71 0.28 -10.01
CA GLU A 107 4.02 -0.40 -10.06
C GLU A 107 4.56 -0.56 -11.47
N ALA A 108 3.67 -0.86 -12.43
CA ALA A 108 4.05 -1.03 -13.82
C ALA A 108 4.63 0.28 -14.41
N LEU A 109 4.01 1.42 -14.11
CA LEU A 109 4.45 2.73 -14.59
C LEU A 109 5.67 3.27 -13.85
N TRP A 110 5.94 2.82 -12.62
CA TRP A 110 7.10 3.27 -11.86
C TRP A 110 8.42 2.96 -12.58
N HIS A 111 8.47 1.89 -13.36
CA HIS A 111 9.65 1.54 -14.15
C HIS A 111 9.92 2.52 -15.31
N GLU A 112 8.94 3.32 -15.69
CA GLU A 112 9.02 4.27 -16.79
C GLU A 112 9.29 5.72 -16.32
N ASP A 113 9.30 5.99 -15.00
CA ASP A 113 9.49 7.33 -14.40
C ASP A 113 8.61 8.41 -15.09
N ASP A 114 7.34 8.09 -15.35
CA ASP A 114 6.36 8.99 -16.01
C ASP A 114 5.31 9.53 -15.00
N PRO A 115 5.50 10.75 -14.45
CA PRO A 115 4.56 11.36 -13.51
C PRO A 115 3.19 11.68 -14.14
N GLU A 116 3.13 11.93 -15.46
CA GLU A 116 1.86 12.24 -16.13
C GLU A 116 1.02 10.97 -16.26
N ALA A 117 1.63 9.86 -16.65
CA ALA A 117 0.97 8.56 -16.67
C ALA A 117 0.49 8.15 -15.26
N MET A 118 1.34 8.36 -14.25
CA MET A 118 0.98 8.09 -12.86
C MET A 118 -0.19 8.94 -12.37
N GLY A 119 -0.18 10.24 -12.68
CA GLY A 119 -1.28 11.15 -12.36
C GLY A 119 -2.59 10.74 -13.03
N ALA A 120 -2.53 10.24 -14.28
CA ALA A 120 -3.70 9.72 -14.97
C ALA A 120 -4.28 8.46 -14.31
N VAL A 121 -3.43 7.56 -13.80
CA VAL A 121 -3.87 6.38 -13.03
C VAL A 121 -4.52 6.83 -11.72
N LEU A 122 -3.91 7.78 -11.00
CA LEU A 122 -4.47 8.31 -9.75
C LEU A 122 -5.85 8.94 -9.93
N GLU A 123 -6.02 9.79 -10.95
CA GLU A 123 -7.32 10.41 -11.24
C GLU A 123 -8.40 9.37 -11.57
N ARG A 124 -8.03 8.33 -12.32
CA ARG A 124 -8.93 7.22 -12.63
C ARG A 124 -9.26 6.38 -11.39
N ALA A 125 -8.27 6.12 -10.53
CA ALA A 125 -8.46 5.41 -9.27
C ALA A 125 -9.42 6.17 -8.36
N ARG A 126 -9.24 7.48 -8.19
CA ARG A 126 -10.15 8.35 -7.42
C ARG A 126 -11.57 8.31 -7.97
N ALA A 127 -11.73 8.34 -9.29
CA ALA A 127 -13.05 8.26 -9.92
C ALA A 127 -13.72 6.88 -9.74
N ALA A 128 -12.94 5.80 -9.78
CA ALA A 128 -13.44 4.44 -9.68
C ALA A 128 -13.70 3.98 -8.23
N LEU A 129 -12.82 4.36 -7.30
CA LEU A 129 -12.77 3.89 -5.91
C LEU A 129 -13.31 4.91 -4.90
N GLY A 130 -13.32 6.21 -5.26
CA GLY A 130 -13.73 7.28 -4.36
C GLY A 130 -15.22 7.41 -3.97
N PRO A 131 -16.22 6.81 -4.65
CA PRO A 131 -17.63 7.03 -4.28
C PRO A 131 -18.10 6.22 -3.05
N GLU A 132 -17.38 5.19 -2.61
CA GLU A 132 -17.77 4.38 -1.46
C GLU A 132 -17.07 4.87 -0.18
N GLU A 133 -17.83 5.45 0.75
CA GLU A 133 -17.25 6.13 1.92
C GLU A 133 -16.53 5.19 2.89
N ASP A 134 -16.92 3.91 2.92
CA ASP A 134 -16.52 2.91 3.92
C ASP A 134 -15.91 1.62 3.32
N ASP A 135 -15.65 1.56 2.01
CA ASP A 135 -14.94 0.40 1.43
C ASP A 135 -13.46 0.45 1.87
N LEU A 136 -13.12 -0.38 2.86
CA LEU A 136 -11.79 -0.48 3.42
C LEU A 136 -10.71 -0.77 2.37
N GLU A 137 -11.01 -1.60 1.37
CA GLU A 137 -10.06 -2.01 0.34
C GLU A 137 -9.81 -0.87 -0.65
N ALA A 138 -10.89 -0.17 -1.04
CA ALA A 138 -10.81 1.03 -1.87
C ALA A 138 -10.03 2.15 -1.19
N LEU A 139 -10.35 2.45 0.08
CA LEU A 139 -9.68 3.50 0.86
C LEU A 139 -8.19 3.19 1.07
N LEU A 140 -7.86 1.94 1.41
CA LEU A 140 -6.48 1.49 1.57
C LEU A 140 -5.70 1.59 0.24
N THR A 141 -6.34 1.18 -0.86
CA THR A 141 -5.75 1.28 -2.21
C THR A 141 -5.47 2.73 -2.59
N LEU A 142 -6.41 3.64 -2.38
CA LEU A 142 -6.21 5.07 -2.64
C LEU A 142 -5.05 5.62 -1.81
N GLY A 143 -4.99 5.30 -0.51
CA GLY A 143 -3.87 5.71 0.34
C GLY A 143 -2.51 5.22 -0.16
N ARG A 144 -2.41 3.95 -0.58
CA ARG A 144 -1.18 3.37 -1.14
C ARG A 144 -0.75 4.03 -2.45
N ILE A 145 -1.71 4.42 -3.31
CA ILE A 145 -1.40 5.10 -4.59
C ILE A 145 -0.88 6.51 -4.32
N GLU A 146 -1.51 7.25 -3.41
CA GLU A 146 -1.12 8.62 -3.05
C GLU A 146 0.24 8.65 -2.34
N GLU A 147 0.49 7.67 -1.46
CA GLU A 147 1.79 7.45 -0.82
C GLU A 147 2.90 7.24 -1.86
N LYS A 148 2.65 6.39 -2.88
CA LYS A 148 3.61 6.21 -3.99
C LYS A 148 3.78 7.47 -4.83
N TYR A 149 2.72 8.26 -5.02
CA TYR A 149 2.80 9.53 -5.73
C TYR A 149 3.58 10.61 -4.96
N GLY A 150 3.77 10.42 -3.65
CA GLY A 150 4.46 11.36 -2.76
C GLY A 150 3.55 12.44 -2.18
N ASP A 151 2.23 12.32 -2.30
CA ASP A 151 1.27 13.20 -1.61
C ASP A 151 0.93 12.62 -0.24
N GLU A 152 1.81 12.86 0.73
CA GLU A 152 1.67 12.35 2.09
C GLU A 152 0.40 12.88 2.78
N GLU A 153 -0.05 14.10 2.49
CA GLU A 153 -1.28 14.66 3.07
C GLU A 153 -2.52 13.93 2.55
N ALA A 154 -2.58 13.67 1.25
CA ALA A 154 -3.66 12.88 0.66
C ALA A 154 -3.64 11.44 1.18
N ALA A 155 -2.46 10.81 1.21
CA ALA A 155 -2.28 9.45 1.73
C ALA A 155 -2.75 9.33 3.19
N GLU A 156 -2.36 10.29 4.04
CA GLU A 156 -2.81 10.39 5.43
C GLU A 156 -4.34 10.46 5.53
N GLY A 157 -4.97 11.28 4.68
CA GLY A 157 -6.42 11.42 4.64
C GLY A 157 -7.13 10.09 4.35
N TRP A 158 -6.64 9.33 3.37
CA TRP A 158 -7.19 8.02 3.01
C TRP A 158 -6.92 6.96 4.08
N PHE A 159 -5.68 6.86 4.57
CA PHE A 159 -5.34 5.90 5.61
C PHE A 159 -6.10 6.16 6.91
N ARG A 160 -6.32 7.43 7.27
CA ARG A 160 -7.15 7.79 8.44
C ARG A 160 -8.57 7.28 8.29
N ARG A 161 -9.21 7.53 7.16
CA ARG A 161 -10.57 7.03 6.89
C ARG A 161 -10.64 5.51 6.98
N ALA A 162 -9.69 4.80 6.35
CA ALA A 162 -9.63 3.34 6.43
C ALA A 162 -9.37 2.83 7.86
N ALA A 163 -8.48 3.48 8.62
CA ALA A 163 -8.16 3.11 10.00
C ALA A 163 -9.31 3.39 10.98
N ASP A 164 -10.08 4.45 10.75
CA ASP A 164 -11.28 4.80 11.51
C ASP A 164 -12.44 3.83 11.20
N ALA A 165 -12.52 3.35 9.96
CA ALA A 165 -13.45 2.30 9.53
C ALA A 165 -13.01 0.88 9.94
N GLY A 166 -11.81 0.71 10.52
CA GLY A 166 -11.35 -0.54 11.15
C GLY A 166 -10.26 -1.31 10.42
N SER A 167 -9.67 -0.77 9.36
CA SER A 167 -8.51 -1.38 8.69
C SER A 167 -7.26 -1.27 9.57
N THR A 168 -6.77 -2.41 10.06
CA THR A 168 -5.53 -2.46 10.86
C THR A 168 -4.29 -2.20 10.02
N GLU A 169 -4.31 -2.57 8.74
CA GLU A 169 -3.21 -2.25 7.83
C GLU A 169 -3.12 -0.75 7.59
N ALA A 170 -4.26 -0.09 7.34
CA ALA A 170 -4.26 1.37 7.19
C ALA A 170 -3.83 2.08 8.47
N ALA A 171 -4.18 1.53 9.64
CA ALA A 171 -3.69 2.04 10.92
C ALA A 171 -2.16 1.90 11.04
N GLY A 172 -1.57 0.76 10.66
CA GLY A 172 -0.12 0.60 10.62
C GLY A 172 0.54 1.65 9.73
N ARG A 173 0.08 1.80 8.48
CA ARG A 173 0.60 2.79 7.51
C ARG A 173 0.46 4.23 8.00
N LEU A 174 -0.70 4.60 8.55
CA LEU A 174 -0.90 5.94 9.14
C LEU A 174 0.03 6.18 10.34
N GLY A 175 0.22 5.16 11.17
CA GLY A 175 1.17 5.18 12.27
C GLY A 175 2.59 5.45 11.79
N SER A 176 3.06 4.73 10.78
CA SER A 176 4.38 4.95 10.18
C SER A 176 4.54 6.35 9.61
N LEU A 177 3.56 6.83 8.84
CA LEU A 177 3.58 8.17 8.24
C LEU A 177 3.61 9.30 9.29
N LEU A 178 2.92 9.13 10.42
CA LEU A 178 2.98 10.09 11.54
C LEU A 178 4.33 10.01 12.27
N PHE A 179 4.86 8.80 12.45
CA PHE A 179 6.14 8.56 13.09
C PHE A 179 7.31 9.16 12.30
N ASP A 180 7.33 8.97 10.99
CA ASP A 180 8.38 9.50 10.10
C ASP A 180 8.40 11.04 10.05
N ARG A 181 7.24 11.68 10.29
CA ARG A 181 7.12 13.14 10.47
C ARG A 181 7.46 13.62 11.89
N ALA A 182 8.02 12.73 12.72
CA ALA A 182 8.38 12.97 14.12
C ALA A 182 7.18 13.36 15.01
N ASP A 183 5.96 12.95 14.65
CA ASP A 183 4.76 13.06 15.50
C ASP A 183 4.45 11.72 16.17
N SER A 184 5.42 11.22 16.93
CA SER A 184 5.32 9.96 17.66
C SER A 184 4.10 9.91 18.60
N ALA A 185 3.69 11.07 19.15
CA ALA A 185 2.53 11.15 20.03
C ALA A 185 1.22 10.85 19.28
N ALA A 186 1.04 11.41 18.07
CA ALA A 186 -0.10 11.10 17.22
C ALA A 186 -0.01 9.71 16.60
N ALA A 187 1.20 9.18 16.36
CA ALA A 187 1.43 7.86 15.78
C ALA A 187 1.00 6.71 16.71
N ILE A 188 1.27 6.80 18.02
CA ILE A 188 1.02 5.74 19.02
C ILE A 188 -0.33 5.02 18.86
N PRO A 189 -1.50 5.68 18.86
CA PRO A 189 -2.78 4.97 18.78
C PRO A 189 -2.97 4.16 17.49
N TYR A 190 -2.36 4.59 16.38
CA TYR A 190 -2.42 3.86 15.11
C TYR A 190 -1.39 2.74 15.04
N LEU A 191 -0.18 2.99 15.55
CA LEU A 191 0.86 1.98 15.72
C LEU A 191 0.43 0.87 16.69
N GLU A 192 -0.34 1.16 17.75
CA GLU A 192 -0.95 0.17 18.65
C GLU A 192 -1.88 -0.77 17.88
N LYS A 193 -2.82 -0.22 17.09
CA LYS A 193 -3.72 -1.02 16.25
C LYS A 193 -2.96 -1.89 15.24
N GLY A 194 -1.94 -1.33 14.57
CA GLY A 194 -1.08 -2.09 13.65
C GLY A 194 -0.33 -3.21 14.37
N ALA A 195 0.28 -2.89 15.51
CA ALA A 195 1.06 -3.85 16.30
C ALA A 195 0.23 -5.02 16.84
N GLU A 196 -1.01 -4.75 17.29
CA GLU A 196 -1.97 -5.75 17.74
C GLU A 196 -2.38 -6.72 16.61
N SER A 197 -2.34 -6.25 15.36
CA SER A 197 -2.61 -7.09 14.18
C SER A 197 -1.42 -7.94 13.74
N GLY A 198 -0.26 -7.79 14.38
CA GLY A 198 0.96 -8.54 14.07
C GLY A 198 1.91 -7.84 13.09
N ASP A 199 1.65 -6.58 12.75
CA ASP A 199 2.57 -5.76 11.95
C ASP A 199 3.87 -5.50 12.74
N THR A 200 4.96 -6.12 12.28
CA THR A 200 6.27 -6.06 12.94
C THR A 200 6.95 -4.69 12.80
N GLU A 201 6.63 -3.95 11.74
CA GLU A 201 7.14 -2.59 11.55
C GLU A 201 6.43 -1.66 12.55
N ALA A 202 5.09 -1.75 12.62
CA ALA A 202 4.30 -1.00 13.60
C ALA A 202 4.71 -1.34 15.04
N GLN A 203 4.99 -2.61 15.36
CA GLN A 203 5.51 -3.02 16.68
C GLN A 203 6.84 -2.33 17.03
N SER A 204 7.76 -2.26 16.07
CA SER A 204 9.08 -1.67 16.27
C SER A 204 8.98 -0.15 16.46
N MET A 205 8.22 0.52 15.59
CA MET A 205 7.96 1.96 15.67
C MET A 205 7.21 2.33 16.95
N LEU A 206 6.23 1.52 17.37
CA LEU A 206 5.51 1.71 18.63
C LEU A 206 6.47 1.66 19.83
N GLY A 207 7.39 0.70 19.84
CA GLY A 207 8.43 0.59 20.87
C GLY A 207 9.25 1.87 20.99
N ILE A 208 9.69 2.44 19.86
CA ILE A 208 10.47 3.68 19.83
C ILE A 208 9.61 4.87 20.29
N ALA A 209 8.39 5.01 19.77
CA ALA A 209 7.47 6.09 20.14
C ALA A 209 7.13 6.08 21.65
N LEU A 210 6.98 4.88 22.25
CA LEU A 210 6.75 4.73 23.69
C LEU A 210 8.00 5.08 24.52
N MET A 211 9.20 4.79 24.03
CA MET A 211 10.44 5.23 24.68
C MET A 211 10.56 6.75 24.69
N GLU A 212 10.28 7.42 23.57
CA GLU A 212 10.29 8.89 23.48
C GLU A 212 9.25 9.52 24.41
N ARG A 213 8.04 8.95 24.46
CA ARG A 213 6.98 9.40 25.36
C ARG A 213 7.37 9.18 26.84
N SER A 214 8.03 8.08 27.15
CA SER A 214 8.57 7.81 28.49
C SER A 214 9.62 8.84 28.87
N GLU A 215 10.57 9.15 27.98
CA GLU A 215 11.59 10.17 28.20
C GLU A 215 10.97 11.53 28.52
N HIS A 216 9.97 11.95 27.74
CA HIS A 216 9.26 13.22 27.95
C HIS A 216 8.71 13.33 29.38
N TRP A 217 7.90 12.36 29.81
CA TRP A 217 7.27 12.42 31.13
C TRP A 217 8.25 12.24 32.28
N LEU A 218 9.24 11.36 32.13
CA LEU A 218 10.32 11.21 33.12
C LEU A 218 11.12 12.50 33.28
N ARG A 219 11.43 13.20 32.17
CA ARG A 219 12.08 14.51 32.20
C ARG A 219 11.24 15.55 32.93
N THR A 220 9.96 15.68 32.62
CA THR A 220 9.06 16.64 33.30
C THR A 220 9.00 16.40 34.81
N ALA A 221 8.85 15.14 35.25
CA ALA A 221 8.81 14.81 36.67
C ALA A 221 10.17 15.01 37.36
N ALA A 222 11.27 14.61 36.72
CA ALA A 222 12.62 14.79 37.23
C ALA A 222 13.00 16.28 37.38
N GLU A 223 12.58 17.13 36.43
CA GLU A 223 12.73 18.59 36.51
C GLU A 223 11.94 19.19 37.66
N SER A 224 10.80 18.59 38.01
CA SER A 224 9.99 18.95 39.17
C SER A 224 10.55 18.43 40.51
N GLY A 225 11.69 17.75 40.48
CA GLY A 225 12.40 17.27 41.67
C GLY A 225 12.06 15.82 42.07
N ASP A 226 11.31 15.07 41.26
CA ASP A 226 11.07 13.66 41.52
C ASP A 226 12.36 12.85 41.31
N GLY A 227 12.92 12.32 42.40
CA GLY A 227 14.15 11.55 42.38
C GLY A 227 14.03 10.18 41.71
N LEU A 228 12.85 9.56 41.74
CA LEU A 228 12.61 8.28 41.08
C LEU A 228 12.53 8.48 39.56
N ALA A 229 11.84 9.53 39.11
CA ALA A 229 11.79 9.90 37.70
C ALA A 229 13.19 10.27 37.18
N ALA A 230 13.99 11.01 37.96
CA ALA A 230 15.37 11.33 37.61
C ALA A 230 16.24 10.06 37.48
N PHE A 231 16.04 9.04 38.32
CA PHE A 231 16.74 7.77 38.20
C PHE A 231 16.37 7.05 36.89
N TRP A 232 15.08 6.88 36.61
CA TRP A 232 14.63 6.18 35.39
C TRP A 232 14.97 6.92 34.11
N LEU A 233 14.92 8.26 34.13
CA LEU A 233 15.40 9.09 33.02
C LEU A 233 16.88 8.85 32.75
N GLY A 234 17.69 8.75 33.82
CA GLY A 234 19.10 8.42 33.71
C GLY A 234 19.34 7.06 33.05
N ASP A 235 18.55 6.04 33.41
CA ASP A 235 18.67 4.71 32.81
C ASP A 235 18.27 4.67 31.34
N LEU A 236 17.18 5.36 30.99
CA LEU A 236 16.73 5.51 29.61
C LEU A 236 17.79 6.21 28.74
N LEU A 237 18.30 7.36 29.20
CA LEU A 237 19.34 8.11 28.50
C LEU A 237 20.66 7.34 28.36
N ARG A 238 21.03 6.55 29.37
CA ARG A 238 22.19 5.66 29.31
C ARG A 238 22.02 4.59 28.24
N GLY A 239 20.82 3.99 28.16
CA GLY A 239 20.46 3.04 27.10
C GLY A 239 20.52 3.66 25.70
N GLY A 240 20.15 4.94 25.57
CA GLY A 240 20.25 5.72 24.32
C GLY A 240 21.62 6.32 24.01
N GLY A 241 22.67 6.03 24.80
CA GLY A 241 24.03 6.52 24.56
C GLY A 241 24.33 7.94 25.06
N ALA A 242 23.39 8.61 25.75
CA ALA A 242 23.55 9.93 26.34
C ALA A 242 24.18 9.87 27.75
N GLU A 243 25.32 9.20 27.88
CA GLU A 243 25.93 8.84 29.17
C GLU A 243 26.26 10.06 30.06
N ALA A 244 26.71 11.16 29.47
CA ALA A 244 27.01 12.38 30.20
C ALA A 244 25.75 13.03 30.80
N GLU A 245 24.61 12.96 30.11
CA GLU A 245 23.33 13.47 30.61
C GLU A 245 22.75 12.53 31.67
N ALA A 246 22.81 11.22 31.42
CA ALA A 246 22.39 10.20 32.39
C ALA A 246 23.06 10.39 33.76
N LEU A 247 24.38 10.61 33.79
CA LEU A 247 25.13 10.88 35.03
C LEU A 247 24.65 12.13 35.78
N ARG A 248 24.16 13.16 35.07
CA ARG A 248 23.59 14.35 35.71
C ARG A 248 22.26 14.03 36.39
N TRP A 249 21.42 13.24 35.73
CA TRP A 249 20.13 12.82 36.27
C TRP A 249 20.29 11.86 37.46
N TYR A 250 21.24 10.93 37.42
CA TYR A 250 21.56 10.09 38.57
C TYR A 250 22.03 10.88 39.80
N ARG A 251 22.81 11.95 39.60
CA ARG A 251 23.21 12.83 40.72
C ARG A 251 22.00 13.54 41.33
N LYS A 252 21.10 14.09 40.50
CA LYS A 252 19.86 14.71 40.96
C LYS A 252 18.98 13.72 41.74
N ALA A 253 18.88 12.48 41.26
CA ALA A 253 18.15 11.42 41.96
C ALA A 253 18.72 11.14 43.36
N ALA A 254 20.05 11.04 43.47
CA ALA A 254 20.73 10.82 44.75
C ALA A 254 20.54 11.99 45.74
N GLU A 255 20.59 13.23 45.24
CA GLU A 255 20.34 14.43 46.06
C GLU A 255 18.89 14.50 46.57
N ALA A 256 17.91 14.12 45.75
CA ALA A 256 16.51 14.07 46.15
C ALA A 256 16.26 13.02 47.25
N GLY A 257 16.88 11.83 47.13
CA GLY A 257 16.79 10.75 48.13
C GLY A 257 17.46 11.07 49.47
N GLN A 258 18.33 12.08 49.54
CA GLN A 258 18.94 12.55 50.79
C GLN A 258 18.09 13.61 51.52
N ARG A 259 17.06 14.16 50.86
CA ARG A 259 16.21 15.23 51.41
C ARG A 259 14.85 14.74 51.93
N GLY A 260 14.46 13.49 51.63
CA GLY A 260 13.26 12.82 52.14
C GLY A 260 13.55 12.01 53.39
#